data_AF-A0A563TXG1-F1
#
_entry.id   AF-A0A563TXG1-F1
#
_cell.length_a   1.000
_cell.length_b   1.000
_cell.length_c   1.000
_cell.angle_alpha   90.00
_cell.angle_beta   90.00
_cell.angle_gamma   90.00
#
_symmetry.space_group_name_H-M   'P 1'
#
loop_
_entity.id
_entity.type
_entity.pdbx_description
1 polymer ?
#
loop_
_entity_poly.entity_id
_entity_poly.type
_entity_poly.pdbx_seq_one_letter_code
_entity_poly.pdbx_strand_id
1 'polypeptide(L)'
;MYVDFISDEHYKECVRYVLDSFNNAKKLKESLQKAIVAKDIFKSSLFSNVVDPFKMTFEVSKIGVKDWIRKEILRQLDKSVEQKMGEFHQKILGGVDNWTDLKVGQGIDLVNDDKTLFIEIKNKFNTCSDSALKDVRRKLEDITSKKHQATAYWAYIISNSTKKSGEGVWVKKGFNKIESVKAIWGKAVYEKVTGDPDALYKIYKTLPSVIADVTKEDDIKDVSEIIDDIVNGLDDHFEMIQNQIFKVVFG
;
A
#
# COMPACT_ATOMS: atom_id res chain seq x y z
N MET A 1 5.30 -23.61 10.33
CA MET A 1 4.51 -23.42 9.10
C MET A 1 3.22 -22.68 9.42
N TYR A 2 3.11 -21.42 9.02
CA TYR A 2 1.92 -20.59 9.25
C TYR A 2 0.81 -20.93 8.26
N VAL A 3 1.14 -21.10 6.98
CA VAL A 3 0.19 -21.50 5.92
C VAL A 3 0.85 -22.54 5.00
N ASP A 4 0.04 -23.28 4.27
CA ASP A 4 0.45 -24.47 3.48
C ASP A 4 0.76 -24.19 2.01
N PHE A 5 0.58 -22.95 1.54
CA PHE A 5 0.76 -22.56 0.14
C PHE A 5 1.93 -21.60 -0.13
N ILE A 6 2.66 -21.17 0.91
CA ILE A 6 3.92 -20.41 0.82
C ILE A 6 4.83 -20.81 1.99
N SER A 7 6.14 -20.56 1.85
CA SER A 7 7.09 -20.78 2.95
C SER A 7 6.92 -19.75 4.09
N ASP A 8 7.30 -20.15 5.30
CA ASP A 8 7.29 -19.24 6.46
C ASP A 8 8.18 -18.02 6.22
N GLU A 9 9.34 -18.20 5.58
CA GLU A 9 10.23 -17.08 5.29
C GLU A 9 9.64 -16.12 4.26
N HIS A 10 9.02 -16.62 3.19
CA HIS A 10 8.35 -15.74 2.23
C HIS A 10 7.22 -14.95 2.90
N TYR A 11 6.45 -15.59 3.79
CA TYR A 11 5.40 -14.89 4.52
C TYR A 11 5.99 -13.81 5.45
N LYS A 12 7.04 -14.13 6.22
CA LYS A 12 7.73 -13.14 7.06
C LYS A 12 8.29 -11.99 6.23
N GLU A 13 8.87 -12.23 5.07
CA GLU A 13 9.34 -11.19 4.14
C GLU A 13 8.20 -10.28 3.67
N CYS A 14 7.02 -10.84 3.36
CA CYS A 14 5.85 -10.05 3.02
C CYS A 14 5.37 -9.17 4.19
N VAL A 15 5.44 -9.68 5.42
CA VAL A 15 5.10 -8.90 6.62
C VAL A 15 6.13 -7.82 6.90
N ARG A 16 7.43 -8.15 6.84
CA ARG A 16 8.55 -7.18 6.92
C ARG A 16 8.40 -6.07 5.91
N TYR A 17 7.97 -6.40 4.69
CA TYR A 17 7.73 -5.40 3.66
C TYR A 17 6.78 -4.32 4.13
N VAL A 18 5.63 -4.69 4.71
CA VAL A 18 4.65 -3.74 5.26
C VAL A 18 5.22 -3.00 6.48
N LEU A 19 5.83 -3.73 7.43
CA LEU A 19 6.36 -3.13 8.65
C LEU A 19 7.51 -2.14 8.38
N ASP A 20 8.27 -2.31 7.31
CA ASP A 20 9.30 -1.36 6.88
C ASP A 20 8.71 0.04 6.54
N SER A 21 7.39 0.17 6.34
CA SER A 21 6.77 1.50 6.29
C SER A 21 7.03 2.33 7.54
N PHE A 22 7.23 1.69 8.70
CA PHE A 22 7.60 2.37 9.95
C PHE A 22 9.06 2.83 9.97
N ASN A 23 9.96 2.19 9.23
CA ASN A 23 11.34 2.68 9.05
C ASN A 23 11.39 4.05 8.34
N ASN A 24 10.35 4.42 7.59
CA ASN A 24 10.25 5.76 7.01
C ASN A 24 10.20 6.85 8.09
N ALA A 25 9.75 6.55 9.30
CA ALA A 25 9.78 7.50 10.41
C ALA A 25 11.22 7.89 10.78
N LYS A 26 12.18 6.97 10.72
CA LYS A 26 13.61 7.26 10.92
C LYS A 26 14.14 8.19 9.83
N LYS A 27 13.86 7.90 8.55
CA LYS A 27 14.24 8.78 7.43
C LYS A 27 13.64 10.18 7.58
N LEU A 28 12.41 10.25 8.06
CA LEU A 28 11.72 11.50 8.31
C LEU A 28 12.36 12.29 9.46
N LYS A 29 12.76 11.62 10.55
CA LYS A 29 13.56 12.20 11.63
C LYS A 29 14.84 12.84 11.11
N GLU A 30 15.64 12.07 10.36
CA GLU A 30 16.91 12.53 9.80
C GLU A 30 16.71 13.70 8.82
N SER A 31 15.66 13.66 8.02
CA SER A 31 15.31 14.72 7.08
C SER A 31 14.90 16.01 7.79
N LEU A 32 14.09 15.91 8.85
CA LEU A 32 13.70 17.05 9.69
C LEU A 32 14.91 17.68 10.38
N GLN A 33 15.79 16.88 10.96
CA GLN A 33 17.02 17.38 11.60
C GLN A 33 17.90 18.17 10.62
N LYS A 34 18.10 17.65 9.41
CA LYS A 34 18.84 18.35 8.35
C LYS A 34 18.19 19.68 7.98
N ALA A 35 16.85 19.71 7.87
CA ALA A 35 16.09 20.89 7.52
C ALA A 35 16.15 21.99 8.60
N ILE A 36 16.16 21.59 9.87
CA ILE A 36 16.34 22.51 11.01
C ILE A 36 17.73 23.16 10.98
N VAL A 37 18.78 22.37 10.78
CA VAL A 37 20.15 22.89 10.63
C VAL A 37 20.24 23.88 9.46
N ALA A 38 19.57 23.56 8.35
CA ALA A 38 19.47 24.43 7.18
C ALA A 38 18.53 25.65 7.37
N LYS A 39 17.82 25.75 8.50
CA LYS A 39 16.80 26.76 8.80
C LYS A 39 15.72 26.86 7.73
N ASP A 40 15.32 25.72 7.16
CA ASP A 40 14.35 25.62 6.08
C ASP A 40 13.59 24.30 6.20
N ILE A 41 12.52 24.29 6.99
CA ILE A 41 11.76 23.09 7.34
C ILE A 41 11.08 22.46 6.11
N PHE A 42 10.82 23.26 5.07
CA PHE A 42 10.18 22.83 3.82
C PHE A 42 11.09 21.93 2.97
N LYS A 43 12.39 21.86 3.27
CA LYS A 43 13.31 20.88 2.67
C LYS A 43 13.26 19.50 3.31
N SER A 44 12.52 19.35 4.42
CA SER A 44 12.33 18.03 5.04
C SER A 44 11.32 17.18 4.27
N SER A 45 11.39 15.87 4.46
CA SER A 45 10.43 14.92 3.92
C SER A 45 9.01 15.13 4.47
N LEU A 46 8.85 15.85 5.57
CA LEU A 46 7.53 16.26 6.06
C LEU A 46 6.75 17.06 4.99
N PHE A 47 7.46 17.77 4.11
CA PHE A 47 6.90 18.57 3.02
C PHE A 47 7.19 18.00 1.63
N SER A 48 7.61 16.72 1.52
CA SER A 48 7.89 16.11 0.21
C SER A 48 6.63 15.86 -0.63
N ASN A 49 5.46 15.79 0.01
CA ASN A 49 4.17 15.91 -0.67
C ASN A 49 3.74 17.37 -0.60
N VAL A 50 3.06 17.86 -1.64
CA VAL A 50 2.45 19.20 -1.61
C VAL A 50 1.46 19.26 -0.44
N VAL A 51 1.87 19.93 0.62
CA VAL A 51 1.00 20.27 1.74
C VAL A 51 0.21 21.50 1.31
N ASP A 52 -1.12 21.42 1.34
CA ASP A 52 -1.98 22.58 1.13
C ASP A 52 -1.73 23.62 2.25
N PRO A 53 -1.16 24.80 1.94
CA PRO A 53 -0.82 25.79 2.95
C PRO A 53 -2.05 26.35 3.67
N PHE A 54 -3.22 26.41 3.00
CA PHE A 54 -4.47 26.85 3.59
C PHE A 54 -4.98 25.83 4.61
N LYS A 55 -5.00 24.55 4.23
CA LYS A 55 -5.33 23.45 5.16
C LYS A 55 -4.38 23.42 6.36
N MET A 56 -3.07 23.53 6.10
CA MET A 56 -2.05 23.56 7.15
C MET A 56 -2.31 24.71 8.14
N THR A 57 -2.61 25.92 7.65
CA THR A 57 -2.91 27.08 8.48
C THR A 57 -4.11 26.84 9.38
N PHE A 58 -5.19 26.27 8.83
CA PHE A 58 -6.39 25.95 9.60
C PHE A 58 -6.09 24.93 10.71
N GLU A 59 -5.37 23.86 10.38
CA GLU A 59 -5.04 22.81 11.35
C GLU A 59 -4.06 23.33 12.42
N VAL A 60 -2.97 23.99 12.03
CA VAL A 60 -1.99 24.58 12.96
C VAL A 60 -2.67 25.57 13.90
N SER A 61 -3.61 26.39 13.40
CA SER A 61 -4.36 27.33 14.24
C SER A 61 -5.31 26.62 15.22
N LYS A 62 -5.77 25.41 14.89
CA LYS A 62 -6.71 24.64 15.71
C LYS A 62 -6.04 23.75 16.76
N ILE A 63 -4.93 23.09 16.40
CA ILE A 63 -4.26 22.08 17.24
C ILE A 63 -2.81 22.45 17.61
N GLY A 64 -2.26 23.54 17.07
CA GLY A 64 -0.87 23.92 17.29
C GLY A 64 0.11 23.16 16.40
N VAL A 65 1.34 23.68 16.30
CA VAL A 65 2.38 23.14 15.41
C VAL A 65 2.83 21.73 15.83
N LYS A 66 2.97 21.48 17.14
CA LYS A 66 3.41 20.18 17.68
C LYS A 66 2.46 19.05 17.28
N ASP A 67 1.17 19.21 17.54
CA ASP A 67 0.16 18.19 17.20
C ASP A 67 -0.07 18.10 15.69
N TRP A 68 0.07 19.21 14.97
CA TRP A 68 0.03 19.18 13.50
C TRP A 68 1.16 18.34 12.91
N ILE A 69 2.41 18.50 13.38
CA ILE A 69 3.54 17.68 12.95
C ILE A 69 3.28 16.22 13.28
N ARG A 70 2.84 15.90 14.50
CA ARG A 70 2.49 14.54 14.91
C ARG A 70 1.48 13.90 13.95
N LYS A 71 0.41 14.63 13.66
CA LYS A 71 -0.65 14.20 12.75
C LYS A 71 -0.15 14.00 11.32
N GLU A 72 0.70 14.90 10.82
CA GLU A 72 1.23 14.83 9.45
C GLU A 72 2.21 13.67 9.29
N ILE A 73 3.03 13.37 10.31
CA ILE A 73 3.88 12.17 10.33
C ILE A 73 3.03 10.91 10.25
N LEU A 74 2.02 10.78 11.12
CA LEU A 74 1.09 9.64 11.10
C LEU A 74 0.45 9.47 9.73
N ARG A 75 -0.08 10.56 9.15
CA ARG A 75 -0.71 10.55 7.82
C ARG A 75 0.24 10.03 6.73
N GLN A 76 1.51 10.38 6.78
CA GLN A 76 2.49 9.91 5.79
C GLN A 76 2.87 8.44 5.99
N LEU A 77 3.00 8.00 7.25
CA LEU A 77 3.22 6.58 7.58
C LEU A 77 2.02 5.74 7.14
N ASP A 78 0.80 6.16 7.47
CA ASP A 78 -0.44 5.49 7.07
C ASP A 78 -0.55 5.35 5.55
N LYS A 79 -0.26 6.43 4.80
CA LYS A 79 -0.22 6.38 3.33
C LYS A 79 0.79 5.34 2.81
N SER A 80 1.95 5.24 3.45
CA SER A 80 2.96 4.23 3.09
C SER A 80 2.46 2.81 3.41
N VAL A 81 1.85 2.62 4.58
CA VAL A 81 1.26 1.33 4.98
C VAL A 81 0.16 0.94 3.98
N GLU A 82 -0.76 1.84 3.64
CA GLU A 82 -1.84 1.56 2.67
C GLU A 82 -1.29 1.12 1.31
N GLN A 83 -0.25 1.80 0.82
CA GLN A 83 0.42 1.41 -0.43
C GLN A 83 1.01 0.00 -0.31
N LYS A 84 1.84 -0.25 0.72
CA LYS A 84 2.50 -1.54 0.90
C LYS A 84 1.52 -2.67 1.21
N MET A 85 0.38 -2.39 1.84
CA MET A 85 -0.72 -3.34 2.02
C MET A 85 -1.36 -3.73 0.69
N GLY A 86 -1.41 -2.83 -0.30
CA GLY A 86 -1.78 -3.17 -1.67
C GLY A 86 -0.86 -4.22 -2.28
N GLU A 87 0.44 -4.02 -2.11
CA GLU A 87 1.50 -4.89 -2.63
C GLU A 87 1.68 -6.17 -1.80
N PHE A 88 1.26 -6.20 -0.54
CA PHE A 88 1.30 -7.38 0.32
C PHE A 88 0.56 -8.57 -0.31
N HIS A 89 -0.65 -8.35 -0.83
CA HIS A 89 -1.43 -9.41 -1.46
C HIS A 89 -0.75 -9.92 -2.74
N GLN A 90 -0.19 -9.02 -3.54
CA GLN A 90 0.60 -9.38 -4.71
C GLN A 90 1.80 -10.26 -4.30
N LYS A 91 2.56 -9.86 -3.29
CA LYS A 91 3.73 -10.62 -2.82
C LYS A 91 3.37 -11.99 -2.27
N ILE A 92 2.33 -12.08 -1.43
CA ILE A 92 1.85 -13.35 -0.89
C ILE A 92 1.48 -14.32 -2.02
N LEU A 93 0.67 -13.86 -2.97
CA LEU A 93 0.20 -14.70 -4.08
C LEU A 93 1.33 -15.05 -5.07
N GLY A 94 2.32 -14.16 -5.24
CA GLY A 94 3.50 -14.42 -6.07
C GLY A 94 4.54 -15.34 -5.44
N GLY A 95 4.37 -15.75 -4.18
CA GLY A 95 5.18 -16.80 -3.56
C GLY A 95 4.57 -18.19 -3.61
N VAL A 96 3.35 -18.31 -4.17
CA VAL A 96 2.67 -19.60 -4.35
C VAL A 96 3.34 -20.35 -5.50
N ASP A 97 3.50 -21.66 -5.37
CA ASP A 97 4.07 -22.50 -6.42
C ASP A 97 3.36 -22.27 -7.77
N ASN A 98 4.16 -22.13 -8.83
CA ASN A 98 3.74 -21.83 -10.20
C ASN A 98 3.16 -20.43 -10.42
N TRP A 99 3.38 -19.49 -9.49
CA TRP A 99 3.04 -18.08 -9.65
C TRP A 99 4.28 -17.19 -9.50
N THR A 100 4.24 -16.06 -10.21
CA THR A 100 5.31 -15.06 -10.16
C THR A 100 4.72 -13.67 -9.95
N ASP A 101 5.24 -12.95 -8.94
CA ASP A 101 5.11 -11.49 -8.81
C ASP A 101 6.02 -10.80 -9.84
N LEU A 102 5.44 -10.13 -10.83
CA LEU A 102 6.18 -9.42 -11.88
C LEU A 102 6.69 -8.05 -11.43
N LYS A 103 6.40 -7.65 -10.18
CA LYS A 103 6.79 -6.38 -9.56
C LYS A 103 6.19 -5.15 -10.25
N VAL A 104 6.22 -4.04 -9.52
CA VAL A 104 5.69 -2.75 -9.99
C VAL A 104 6.38 -2.30 -11.27
N GLY A 105 5.60 -1.89 -12.27
CA GLY A 105 6.09 -1.28 -13.50
C GLY A 105 6.17 -2.22 -14.72
N GLN A 106 5.97 -3.54 -14.55
CA GLN A 106 5.95 -4.50 -15.67
C GLN A 106 4.58 -4.68 -16.34
N GLY A 107 3.67 -3.73 -16.12
CA GLY A 107 2.32 -3.78 -16.66
C GLY A 107 1.37 -4.54 -15.75
N ILE A 108 1.56 -5.84 -15.50
CA ILE A 108 0.63 -6.71 -14.75
C ILE A 108 1.28 -7.22 -13.45
N ASP A 109 0.50 -7.41 -12.39
CA ASP A 109 1.04 -7.74 -11.06
C ASP A 109 1.46 -9.23 -10.93
N LEU A 110 0.61 -10.16 -11.36
CA LEU A 110 0.81 -11.60 -11.20
C LEU A 110 0.59 -12.36 -12.49
N VAL A 111 1.37 -13.42 -12.67
CA VAL A 111 1.23 -14.38 -13.78
C VAL A 111 1.52 -15.80 -13.27
N ASN A 112 0.84 -16.80 -13.81
CA ASN A 112 1.21 -18.19 -13.58
C ASN A 112 2.27 -18.67 -14.59
N ASP A 113 3.00 -19.73 -14.27
CA ASP A 113 4.19 -20.15 -15.04
C ASP A 113 3.90 -20.51 -16.50
N ASP A 114 2.73 -21.09 -16.78
CA ASP A 114 2.28 -21.42 -18.14
C ASP A 114 1.79 -20.20 -18.94
N LYS A 115 1.73 -19.02 -18.30
CA LYS A 115 1.31 -17.74 -18.89
C LYS A 115 -0.10 -17.78 -19.48
N THR A 116 -1.01 -18.55 -18.86
CA THR A 116 -2.45 -18.59 -19.22
C THR A 116 -3.30 -17.72 -18.31
N LEU A 117 -2.82 -17.35 -17.11
CA LEU A 117 -3.53 -16.51 -16.16
C LEU A 117 -2.70 -15.26 -15.83
N PHE A 118 -3.34 -14.10 -15.92
CA PHE A 118 -2.76 -12.80 -15.60
C PHE A 118 -3.66 -12.09 -14.61
N ILE A 119 -3.11 -11.51 -13.55
CA ILE A 119 -3.91 -10.82 -12.54
C ILE A 119 -3.30 -9.45 -12.27
N GLU A 120 -4.11 -8.42 -12.46
CA GLU A 120 -3.90 -7.10 -11.86
C GLU A 120 -4.66 -7.07 -10.54
N ILE A 121 -4.01 -6.82 -9.42
CA ILE A 121 -4.61 -6.87 -8.10
C ILE A 121 -4.66 -5.50 -7.42
N LYS A 122 -5.75 -5.25 -6.70
CA LYS A 122 -5.86 -4.15 -5.73
C LYS A 122 -6.33 -4.66 -4.38
N ASN A 123 -5.99 -3.92 -3.33
CA ASN A 123 -6.55 -4.17 -2.01
C ASN A 123 -8.06 -3.86 -1.98
N LYS A 124 -8.49 -2.69 -2.46
CA LYS A 124 -9.89 -2.24 -2.42
C LYS A 124 -10.43 -1.91 -3.82
N PHE A 125 -11.73 -2.10 -4.04
CA PHE A 125 -12.40 -1.70 -5.28
C PHE A 125 -12.39 -0.17 -5.52
N ASN A 126 -12.38 0.64 -4.45
CA ASN A 126 -12.64 2.08 -4.51
C ASN A 126 -11.41 2.98 -4.80
N THR A 127 -10.25 2.42 -5.16
CA THR A 127 -8.99 3.17 -5.23
C THR A 127 -8.57 3.66 -6.62
N CYS A 128 -9.39 3.46 -7.64
CA CYS A 128 -9.06 3.90 -8.99
C CYS A 128 -10.07 4.94 -9.49
N SER A 129 -9.55 6.06 -9.97
CA SER A 129 -10.31 6.94 -10.85
C SER A 129 -10.84 6.13 -12.05
N ASP A 130 -11.91 6.62 -12.67
CA ASP A 130 -12.43 6.00 -13.90
C ASP A 130 -11.34 5.85 -14.98
N SER A 131 -10.40 6.81 -15.05
CA SER A 131 -9.24 6.74 -15.95
C SER A 131 -8.33 5.55 -15.65
N ALA A 132 -7.95 5.36 -14.38
CA ALA A 132 -7.08 4.24 -13.98
C ALA A 132 -7.73 2.88 -14.27
N LEU A 133 -9.05 2.75 -14.07
CA LEU A 133 -9.77 1.52 -14.46
C LEU A 133 -9.77 1.28 -15.97
N LYS A 134 -9.84 2.34 -16.78
CA LYS A 134 -9.74 2.23 -18.25
C LYS A 134 -8.34 1.80 -18.68
N ASP A 135 -7.29 2.29 -18.02
CA ASP A 135 -5.91 1.86 -18.28
C ASP A 135 -5.71 0.39 -17.95
N VAL A 136 -6.18 -0.05 -16.77
CA VAL A 136 -6.17 -1.47 -16.42
C VAL A 136 -6.94 -2.28 -17.45
N ARG A 137 -8.15 -1.82 -17.83
CA ARG A 137 -8.96 -2.54 -18.82
C ARG A 137 -8.21 -2.72 -20.14
N ARG A 138 -7.66 -1.64 -20.72
CA ARG A 138 -6.87 -1.69 -21.96
C ARG A 138 -5.71 -2.67 -21.86
N LYS A 139 -5.00 -2.66 -20.73
CA LYS A 139 -3.90 -3.57 -20.47
C LYS A 139 -4.34 -5.04 -20.49
N LEU A 140 -5.45 -5.38 -19.83
CA LEU A 140 -5.94 -6.76 -19.83
C LEU A 140 -6.43 -7.21 -21.21
N GLU A 141 -7.06 -6.32 -21.97
CA GLU A 141 -7.45 -6.59 -23.37
C GLU A 141 -6.23 -6.83 -24.26
N ASP A 142 -5.17 -6.03 -24.12
CA ASP A 142 -3.91 -6.20 -24.85
C ASP A 142 -3.28 -7.58 -24.59
N ILE A 143 -3.22 -8.00 -23.32
CA ILE A 143 -2.69 -9.31 -22.91
C ILE A 143 -3.49 -10.45 -23.57
N THR A 144 -4.81 -10.41 -23.45
CA THR A 144 -5.68 -11.49 -23.97
C THR A 144 -5.74 -11.51 -25.50
N SER A 145 -5.56 -10.37 -26.17
CA SER A 145 -5.51 -10.31 -27.63
C SER A 145 -4.23 -10.94 -28.20
N LYS A 146 -3.09 -10.77 -27.52
CA LYS A 146 -1.78 -11.29 -27.94
C LYS A 146 -1.56 -12.75 -27.58
N LYS A 147 -2.29 -13.27 -26.59
CA LYS A 147 -2.15 -14.63 -26.07
C LYS A 147 -3.50 -15.33 -26.13
N HIS A 148 -3.80 -16.03 -27.23
CA HIS A 148 -5.12 -16.57 -27.54
C HIS A 148 -5.75 -17.52 -26.50
N GLN A 149 -4.98 -18.03 -25.53
CA GLN A 149 -5.47 -18.88 -24.43
C GLN A 149 -5.40 -18.19 -23.06
N ALA A 150 -4.97 -16.93 -23.00
CA ALA A 150 -4.84 -16.21 -21.74
C ALA A 150 -6.19 -15.70 -21.24
N THR A 151 -6.41 -15.81 -19.93
CA THR A 151 -7.45 -15.09 -19.20
C THR A 151 -6.78 -14.06 -18.29
N ALA A 152 -7.26 -12.83 -18.35
CA ALA A 152 -6.74 -11.72 -17.57
C ALA A 152 -7.79 -11.21 -16.58
N TYR A 153 -7.38 -11.00 -15.34
CA TYR A 153 -8.24 -10.65 -14.23
C TYR A 153 -7.94 -9.26 -13.69
N TRP A 154 -9.00 -8.50 -13.47
CA TRP A 154 -9.02 -7.42 -12.50
C TRP A 154 -9.43 -7.99 -11.14
N ALA A 155 -8.48 -8.10 -10.23
CA ALA A 155 -8.68 -8.66 -8.90
C ALA A 155 -8.76 -7.58 -7.82
N TYR A 156 -9.67 -7.77 -6.85
CA TYR A 156 -9.73 -6.91 -5.67
C TYR A 156 -10.12 -7.69 -4.41
N ILE A 157 -9.34 -7.55 -3.34
CA ILE A 157 -9.55 -8.30 -2.10
C ILE A 157 -10.80 -7.81 -1.36
N ILE A 158 -10.93 -6.50 -1.19
CA ILE A 158 -12.07 -5.86 -0.53
C ILE A 158 -13.04 -5.37 -1.61
N SER A 159 -14.17 -6.08 -1.71
CA SER A 159 -15.26 -5.75 -2.63
C SER A 159 -16.22 -4.72 -2.05
N ASN A 160 -16.78 -3.87 -2.90
CA ASN A 160 -17.94 -3.02 -2.58
C ASN A 160 -19.29 -3.70 -2.89
N SER A 161 -19.25 -4.95 -3.36
CA SER A 161 -20.44 -5.74 -3.68
C SER A 161 -21.10 -6.30 -2.42
N THR A 162 -22.42 -6.51 -2.49
CA THR A 162 -23.16 -7.29 -1.48
C THR A 162 -22.68 -8.74 -1.42
N LYS A 163 -22.07 -9.25 -2.51
CA LYS A 163 -21.41 -10.55 -2.55
C LYS A 163 -19.96 -10.43 -2.06
N LYS A 164 -19.66 -11.08 -0.95
CA LYS A 164 -18.33 -11.07 -0.30
C LYS A 164 -17.19 -11.64 -1.18
N SER A 165 -17.51 -12.47 -2.17
CA SER A 165 -16.54 -13.13 -3.06
C SER A 165 -17.19 -13.54 -4.38
N GLY A 166 -16.40 -13.66 -5.46
CA GLY A 166 -16.89 -14.16 -6.73
C GLY A 166 -15.97 -13.88 -7.92
N GLU A 167 -16.40 -14.34 -9.10
CA GLU A 167 -15.76 -14.13 -10.40
C GLU A 167 -16.85 -13.84 -11.45
N GLY A 168 -16.53 -13.06 -12.48
CA GLY A 168 -17.37 -12.90 -13.66
C GLY A 168 -16.66 -12.13 -14.78
N VAL A 169 -17.26 -12.12 -15.98
CA VAL A 169 -16.73 -11.28 -17.08
C VAL A 169 -16.76 -9.82 -16.65
N TRP A 170 -15.63 -9.12 -16.82
CA TRP A 170 -15.56 -7.72 -16.42
C TRP A 170 -16.22 -6.85 -17.49
N VAL A 171 -17.32 -6.19 -17.13
CA VAL A 171 -18.01 -5.24 -17.99
C VAL A 171 -17.64 -3.82 -17.56
N LYS A 172 -17.12 -3.01 -18.48
CA LYS A 172 -16.75 -1.60 -18.25
C LYS A 172 -17.36 -0.71 -19.33
N LYS A 173 -18.05 0.36 -18.92
CA LYS A 173 -18.61 1.36 -19.84
C LYS A 173 -17.52 1.90 -20.78
N GLY A 174 -17.79 1.85 -22.09
CA GLY A 174 -16.86 2.26 -23.14
C GLY A 174 -15.95 1.14 -23.68
N PHE A 175 -16.14 -0.10 -23.25
CA PHE A 175 -15.37 -1.27 -23.70
C PHE A 175 -16.31 -2.40 -24.12
N ASN A 176 -15.87 -3.20 -25.09
CA ASN A 176 -16.59 -4.39 -25.52
C ASN A 176 -16.51 -5.50 -24.47
N LYS A 177 -17.53 -6.35 -24.41
CA LYS A 177 -17.48 -7.57 -23.59
C LYS A 177 -16.46 -8.54 -24.21
N ILE A 178 -15.51 -9.01 -23.42
CA ILE A 178 -14.48 -9.97 -23.82
C ILE A 178 -14.45 -11.06 -22.76
N GLU A 179 -14.75 -12.30 -23.14
CA GLU A 179 -14.92 -13.43 -22.20
C GLU A 179 -13.64 -13.76 -21.41
N SER A 180 -12.48 -13.56 -22.02
CA SER A 180 -11.17 -13.76 -21.40
C SER A 180 -10.73 -12.61 -20.48
N VAL A 181 -11.48 -11.50 -20.40
CA VAL A 181 -11.18 -10.41 -19.47
C VAL A 181 -12.23 -10.38 -18.35
N LYS A 182 -11.79 -10.76 -17.15
CA LYS A 182 -12.66 -11.05 -16.00
C LYS A 182 -12.38 -10.15 -14.80
N ALA A 183 -13.33 -10.09 -13.89
CA ALA A 183 -13.17 -9.54 -12.56
C ALA A 183 -13.31 -10.68 -11.55
N ILE A 184 -12.47 -10.67 -10.52
CA ILE A 184 -12.48 -11.65 -9.43
C ILE A 184 -12.25 -10.93 -8.11
N TRP A 185 -12.91 -11.35 -7.03
CA TRP A 185 -12.85 -10.60 -5.78
C TRP A 185 -13.04 -11.43 -4.54
N GLY A 186 -12.60 -10.87 -3.41
CA GLY A 186 -12.68 -11.53 -2.10
C GLY A 186 -11.79 -12.75 -2.04
N LYS A 187 -12.26 -13.78 -1.32
CA LYS A 187 -11.50 -15.03 -1.15
C LYS A 187 -11.26 -15.80 -2.45
N ALA A 188 -12.10 -15.60 -3.47
CA ALA A 188 -11.96 -16.25 -4.77
C ALA A 188 -10.62 -15.89 -5.44
N VAL A 189 -10.05 -14.71 -5.15
CA VAL A 189 -8.71 -14.33 -5.65
C VAL A 189 -7.65 -15.29 -5.11
N TYR A 190 -7.68 -15.56 -3.82
CA TYR A 190 -6.74 -16.48 -3.16
C TYR A 190 -6.99 -17.92 -3.59
N GLU A 191 -8.25 -18.36 -3.64
CA GLU A 191 -8.63 -19.69 -4.11
C GLU A 191 -8.13 -19.94 -5.55
N LYS A 192 -8.21 -18.93 -6.43
CA LYS A 192 -7.76 -19.04 -7.81
C LYS A 192 -6.27 -19.32 -7.95
N VAL A 193 -5.46 -18.71 -7.09
CA VAL A 193 -4.00 -18.81 -7.11
C VAL A 193 -3.54 -20.06 -6.38
N THR A 194 -4.09 -20.33 -5.19
CA THR A 194 -3.62 -21.38 -4.28
C THR A 194 -4.32 -22.73 -4.48
N GLY A 195 -5.50 -22.75 -5.11
CA GLY A 195 -6.39 -23.92 -5.13
C GLY A 195 -7.12 -24.17 -3.82
N ASP A 196 -6.90 -23.36 -2.78
CA ASP A 196 -7.48 -23.52 -1.45
C ASP A 196 -8.58 -22.48 -1.18
N PRO A 197 -9.85 -22.90 -0.97
CA PRO A 197 -10.98 -21.99 -0.71
C PRO A 197 -10.90 -21.23 0.63
N ASP A 198 -9.98 -21.62 1.52
CA ASP A 198 -9.75 -21.02 2.83
C ASP A 198 -8.42 -20.27 2.94
N ALA A 199 -7.63 -20.16 1.86
CA ALA A 199 -6.29 -19.56 1.88
C ALA A 199 -6.29 -18.12 2.43
N LEU A 200 -7.23 -17.27 2.01
CA LEU A 200 -7.35 -15.90 2.54
C LEU A 200 -7.68 -15.90 4.04
N TYR A 201 -8.52 -16.82 4.49
CA TYR A 201 -8.85 -16.96 5.92
C TYR A 201 -7.62 -17.39 6.72
N LYS A 202 -6.83 -18.33 6.22
CA LYS A 202 -5.57 -18.78 6.85
C LYS A 202 -4.59 -17.62 7.02
N ILE A 203 -4.44 -16.75 6.01
CA ILE A 203 -3.65 -15.50 6.13
C ILE A 203 -4.18 -14.64 7.27
N TYR A 204 -5.47 -14.27 7.28
CA TYR A 204 -6.01 -13.42 8.35
C TYR A 204 -5.86 -14.04 9.74
N LYS A 205 -6.02 -15.36 9.86
CA LYS A 205 -5.92 -16.08 11.12
C LYS A 205 -4.49 -16.08 11.68
N THR A 206 -3.48 -16.17 10.81
CA THR A 206 -2.07 -16.34 11.21
C THR A 206 -1.27 -15.04 11.17
N LEU A 207 -1.77 -14.01 10.47
CA LEU A 207 -1.12 -12.71 10.36
C LEU A 207 -0.71 -12.10 11.72
N PRO A 208 -1.53 -12.13 12.79
CA PRO A 208 -1.12 -11.57 14.09
C PRO A 208 0.13 -12.26 14.67
N SER A 209 0.23 -13.59 14.55
CA SER A 209 1.42 -14.32 15.02
C SER A 209 2.65 -14.01 14.17
N VAL A 210 2.52 -13.92 12.84
CA VAL A 210 3.65 -13.59 11.96
C VAL A 210 4.14 -12.17 12.23
N ILE A 211 3.24 -11.21 12.46
CA ILE A 211 3.61 -9.85 12.87
C ILE A 211 4.37 -9.88 14.19
N ALA A 212 3.88 -10.59 15.20
CA ALA A 212 4.54 -10.67 16.50
C ALA A 212 5.96 -11.27 16.39
N ASP A 213 6.12 -12.33 15.59
CA ASP A 213 7.41 -12.98 15.38
C ASP A 213 8.38 -12.04 14.65
N VAL A 214 7.96 -11.39 13.57
CA VAL A 214 8.80 -10.44 12.82
C VAL A 214 9.18 -9.22 13.68
N THR A 215 8.21 -8.63 14.39
CA THR A 215 8.46 -7.48 15.28
C THR A 215 9.51 -7.81 16.33
N LYS A 216 9.47 -9.02 16.89
CA LYS A 216 10.45 -9.49 17.88
C LYS A 216 11.81 -9.79 17.25
N GLU A 217 11.85 -10.43 16.09
CA GLU A 217 13.08 -10.77 15.37
C GLU A 217 13.86 -9.52 14.94
N ASP A 218 13.15 -8.49 14.48
CA ASP A 218 13.74 -7.30 13.86
C ASP A 218 13.79 -6.09 14.81
N ASP A 219 13.41 -6.25 16.09
CA ASP A 219 13.34 -5.19 17.12
C ASP A 219 12.59 -3.93 16.66
N ILE A 220 11.42 -4.14 16.04
CA ILE A 220 10.63 -3.06 15.44
C ILE A 220 9.91 -2.29 16.55
N LYS A 221 10.32 -1.04 16.76
CA LYS A 221 9.71 -0.13 17.74
C LYS A 221 8.25 0.19 17.43
N ASP A 222 7.50 0.48 18.50
CA ASP A 222 6.14 0.98 18.38
C ASP A 222 6.11 2.35 17.68
N VAL A 223 5.12 2.52 16.80
CA VAL A 223 4.96 3.74 15.99
C VAL A 223 4.83 4.99 16.85
N SER A 224 4.13 4.88 17.98
CA SER A 224 3.99 5.97 18.94
C SER A 224 5.33 6.40 19.52
N GLU A 225 6.18 5.44 19.90
CA GLU A 225 7.51 5.72 20.44
C GLU A 225 8.38 6.44 19.42
N ILE A 226 8.35 5.98 18.15
CA ILE A 226 9.14 6.62 17.10
C ILE A 226 8.67 8.07 16.86
N ILE A 227 7.36 8.30 16.90
CA ILE A 227 6.79 9.65 16.73
C ILE A 227 7.13 10.55 17.90
N ASP A 228 7.02 10.05 19.13
CA ASP A 228 7.41 10.80 20.33
C ASP A 228 8.90 11.15 20.30
N ASP A 229 9.76 10.20 19.92
CA ASP A 229 11.20 10.40 19.73
C ASP A 229 11.52 11.46 18.66
N ILE A 230 10.66 11.63 17.65
CA ILE A 230 10.81 12.68 16.64
C ILE A 230 10.37 14.02 17.22
N VAL A 231 9.14 14.07 17.75
CA VAL A 231 8.50 15.29 18.20
C VAL A 231 9.24 15.91 19.39
N ASN A 232 9.69 15.11 20.36
CA ASN A 232 10.47 15.61 21.51
C ASN A 232 11.84 16.15 21.05
N GLY A 233 12.42 15.58 20.00
CA GLY A 233 13.64 16.11 19.38
C GLY A 233 13.46 17.47 18.69
N LEU A 234 12.23 17.99 18.61
CA LEU A 234 11.89 19.30 18.02
C LEU A 234 11.48 20.34 19.06
N ASP A 235 11.47 20.02 20.36
CA ASP A 235 10.90 20.88 21.40
C ASP A 235 11.48 22.30 21.39
N ASP A 236 12.80 22.45 21.18
CA ASP A 236 13.50 23.75 21.11
C ASP A 236 13.34 24.48 19.76
N HIS A 237 12.64 23.88 18.79
CA HIS A 237 12.56 24.36 17.41
C HIS A 237 11.14 24.71 16.97
N PHE A 238 10.12 24.48 17.80
CA PHE A 238 8.73 24.74 17.40
C PHE A 238 8.44 26.20 17.05
N GLU A 239 9.02 27.16 17.76
CA GLU A 239 8.83 28.59 17.45
C GLU A 239 9.42 28.94 16.07
N MET A 240 10.61 28.42 15.76
CA MET A 240 11.22 28.59 14.43
C MET A 240 10.34 27.97 13.34
N ILE A 241 9.85 26.74 13.55
CA ILE A 241 9.00 26.04 12.58
C ILE A 241 7.69 26.81 12.38
N GLN A 242 7.06 27.27 13.46
CA GLN A 242 5.86 28.08 13.42
C GLN A 242 6.08 29.33 12.55
N ASN A 243 7.15 30.08 12.82
CA ASN A 243 7.47 31.29 12.05
C ASN A 243 7.71 31.02 10.56
N GLN A 244 8.32 29.90 10.20
CA GLN A 244 8.51 29.50 8.81
C GLN A 244 7.19 29.12 8.13
N ILE A 245 6.30 28.39 8.83
CA ILE A 245 4.96 28.07 8.35
C ILE A 245 4.17 29.34 8.05
N PHE A 246 4.17 30.31 8.97
CA PHE A 246 3.48 31.59 8.77
C PHE A 246 4.06 32.39 7.60
N LYS A 247 5.40 32.44 7.44
CA LYS A 247 6.04 33.15 6.33
C LYS A 247 5.65 32.60 4.95
N VAL A 248 5.48 31.29 4.80
CA VAL A 248 5.10 30.70 3.50
C VAL A 248 3.63 30.92 3.15
N VAL A 249 2.77 31.07 4.15
CA VAL A 249 1.33 31.28 3.94
C VAL A 249 1.02 32.75 3.67
N PHE A 250 1.75 33.67 4.30
CA PHE A 250 1.42 35.10 4.34
C PHE A 250 2.48 36.02 3.72
N GLY A 251 3.61 35.49 3.27
CA GLY A 251 4.74 36.24 2.71
C GLY A 251 4.87 36.13 1.19
#